data_AF-A0A957KCR7-F1
#
_entry.id   AF-A0A957KCR7-F1
#
_cell.length_a   1.000
_cell.length_b   1.000
_cell.length_c   1.000
_cell.angle_alpha   90.00
_cell.angle_beta   90.00
_cell.angle_gamma   90.00
#
_symmetry.space_group_name_H-M   'P 1'
#
loop_
_entity.id
_entity.type
_entity.pdbx_description
1 polymer ?
#
loop_
_entity_poly.entity_id
_entity_poly.type
_entity_poly.pdbx_seq_one_letter_code
_entity_poly.pdbx_strand_id
1 'polypeptide(L)' 'MTRPRFRFPPSPTGTPHIGNMRTALFNWALSRALKGDLIIRIEDTDTARNQPGAAEQ' A
#
# COMPACT_ATOMS: atom_id res chain seq x y z
N MET A 1 20.99 -14.12 -4.93
CA MET A 1 19.52 -14.00 -5.00
C MET A 1 19.13 -12.55 -4.75
N THR A 2 18.21 -12.01 -5.54
CA THR A 2 17.68 -10.66 -5.33
C THR A 2 16.70 -10.65 -4.15
N ARG A 3 16.78 -9.61 -3.30
CA ARG A 3 15.84 -9.43 -2.19
C ARG A 3 14.42 -9.20 -2.74
N PRO A 4 13.40 -9.99 -2.34
CA PRO A 4 12.03 -9.79 -2.80
C PRO A 4 11.48 -8.43 -2.38
N ARG A 5 10.73 -7.76 -3.26
CA ARG A 5 10.12 -6.45 -3.01
C ARG A 5 8.62 -6.52 -3.22
N PHE A 6 7.86 -6.11 -2.21
CA PHE A 6 6.40 -6.04 -2.21
C PHE A 6 5.95 -4.59 -2.25
N ARG A 7 4.74 -4.33 -2.76
CA ARG A 7 4.15 -2.99 -2.72
C ARG A 7 2.70 -3.02 -2.28
N PHE A 8 2.31 -2.04 -1.47
CA PHE A 8 0.92 -1.70 -1.20
C PHE A 8 0.62 -0.35 -1.88
N PRO A 9 -0.22 -0.33 -2.94
CA PRO A 9 -0.50 0.89 -3.70
C PRO A 9 -1.90 1.47 -3.43
N PRO A 10 -2.16 2.13 -2.28
CA PRO A 10 -3.46 2.73 -2.02
C PRO A 10 -3.64 4.02 -2.86
N SER A 11 -4.83 4.23 -3.40
CA SER A 11 -5.24 5.53 -3.93
C SER A 11 -5.79 6.40 -2.79
N PRO A 12 -5.48 7.70 -2.73
CA PRO A 12 -5.92 8.59 -1.66
C PRO A 12 -7.36 9.06 -1.88
N THR A 13 -8.29 8.13 -2.09
CA THR A 13 -9.70 8.43 -2.43
C THR A 13 -10.64 8.32 -1.24
N GLY A 14 -10.12 8.37 -0.01
CA GLY A 14 -10.85 8.21 1.25
C GLY A 14 -10.32 7.06 2.10
N THR A 15 -11.09 6.65 3.12
CA THR A 15 -10.68 5.63 4.08
C THR A 15 -10.49 4.26 3.42
N PRO A 16 -9.36 3.57 3.69
CA PRO A 16 -9.14 2.22 3.16
C PRO A 16 -10.20 1.23 3.65
N HIS A 17 -10.79 0.46 2.73
CA HIS A 17 -11.68 -0.63 3.09
C HIS A 17 -10.90 -1.88 3.56
N ILE A 18 -11.61 -2.82 4.21
CA ILE A 18 -11.00 -4.04 4.78
C ILE A 18 -10.21 -4.89 3.77
N GLY A 19 -10.57 -4.85 2.50
CA GLY A 19 -9.84 -5.54 1.43
C GLY A 19 -8.45 -4.95 1.20
N ASN A 20 -8.32 -3.62 1.27
CA ASN A 20 -7.02 -2.96 1.21
C ASN A 20 -6.16 -3.31 2.42
N MET A 21 -6.75 -3.30 3.62
CA MET A 21 -6.05 -3.66 4.85
C MET A 21 -5.53 -5.11 4.82
N ARG A 22 -6.34 -6.04 4.29
CA ARG A 22 -5.93 -7.44 4.11
C ARG A 22 -4.72 -7.55 3.17
N THR A 23 -4.73 -6.83 2.04
CA THR A 23 -3.63 -6.82 1.08
C THR A 23 -2.36 -6.21 1.68
N ALA A 24 -2.48 -5.09 2.42
CA ALA A 24 -1.36 -4.47 3.12
C ALA A 24 -0.74 -5.44 4.15
N LEU A 25 -1.58 -6.11 4.95
CA LEU A 25 -1.15 -7.09 5.93
C LEU A 25 -0.40 -8.27 5.30
N PHE A 26 -0.89 -8.78 4.17
CA PHE A 26 -0.26 -9.90 3.48
C PHE A 26 1.10 -9.51 2.90
N ASN A 27 1.19 -8.35 2.25
CA ASN A 27 2.46 -7.85 1.73
C ASN A 27 3.47 -7.61 2.85
N TRP A 28 3.03 -7.07 3.99
CA TRP A 28 3.86 -6.94 5.19
C TRP A 28 4.34 -8.30 5.71
N ALA A 29 3.43 -9.25 5.92
CA ALA A 29 3.77 -10.58 6.42
C ALA A 29 4.76 -11.32 5.49
N LEU A 30 4.54 -11.26 4.18
CA LEU A 30 5.41 -11.87 3.17
C LEU A 30 6.80 -11.20 3.14
N SER A 31 6.86 -9.87 3.20
CA SER A 31 8.13 -9.15 3.27
C SER A 31 8.95 -9.56 4.50
N ARG A 32 8.31 -9.78 5.65
CA ARG A 32 8.97 -10.25 6.87
C ARG A 32 9.45 -11.70 6.74
N ALA A 33 8.57 -12.59 6.27
CA ALA A 33 8.87 -14.02 6.13
C ALA A 33 10.02 -14.29 5.15
N LEU A 34 10.07 -13.55 4.05
CA LEU A 34 11.05 -13.73 2.98
C LEU A 34 12.27 -12.81 3.10
N LYS A 35 12.39 -12.08 4.22
CA LYS A 35 13.44 -11.06 4.43
C LYS A 35 13.50 -10.04 3.28
N GLY A 36 12.34 -9.72 2.71
CA GLY A 36 12.14 -8.77 1.63
C GLY A 36 11.99 -7.33 2.11
N ASP A 37 11.55 -6.47 1.20
CA ASP A 37 11.18 -5.08 1.46
C ASP A 37 9.71 -4.84 1.15
N LEU A 38 9.06 -3.97 1.92
CA LEU A 38 7.70 -3.47 1.65
C LEU A 38 7.77 -1.99 1.27
N ILE A 39 7.12 -1.64 0.17
CA ILE A 39 7.03 -0.26 -0.34
C ILE A 39 5.57 0.17 -0.25
N ILE A 40 5.32 1.34 0.34
CA ILE A 40 4.03 2.01 0.25
C ILE A 40 4.15 3.04 -0.86
N ARG A 41 3.26 2.97 -1.86
CA ARG A 41 3.25 3.90 -2.98
C ARG A 41 1.85 4.46 -3.14
N ILE A 42 1.67 5.73 -2.79
CA ILE A 42 0.39 6.40 -3.01
C ILE A 42 0.14 6.51 -4.52
N GLU A 43 -1.04 6.08 -4.98
CA GLU A 43 -1.47 6.17 -6.38
C GLU A 43 -2.43 7.36 -6.54
N ASP A 44 -1.86 8.55 -6.59
CA ASP A 44 -2.54 9.86 -6.64
C ASP A 44 -2.71 10.42 -8.07
N THR A 45 -2.50 9.58 -9.09
CA THR A 45 -2.52 9.98 -10.51
C THR A 45 -3.86 10.55 -10.97
N ASP A 46 -4.97 10.15 -10.33
CA ASP A 46 -6.30 10.70 -10.60
C ASP A 46 -6.66 11.81 -9.62
N THR A 47 -6.22 13.02 -9.97
CA THR A 47 -6.42 14.23 -9.15
C THR A 47 -7.88 14.54 -8.82
N ALA A 48 -8.84 14.14 -9.67
CA ALA A 48 -10.26 14.44 -9.45
C ALA A 48 -10.87 13.60 -8.32
N ARG A 49 -10.28 12.46 -7.99
CA ARG A 49 -10.75 11.56 -6.92
C ARG A 49 -9.94 11.64 -5.63
N ASN A 50 -8.84 12.38 -5.63
CA ASN A 50 -7.99 12.54 -4.45
C ASN A 50 -8.74 13.33 -3.37
N GLN A 51 -8.77 12.78 -2.16
CA GLN A 51 -9.34 13.43 -0.98
C GLN A 51 -8.21 14.00 -0.10
N PRO A 52 -8.30 15.29 0.30
CA PRO A 52 -7.33 15.88 1.22
C PRO A 52 -7.20 15.07 2.52
N GLY A 53 -5.97 14.78 2.94
CA GLY A 53 -5.71 14.04 4.18
C GLY A 53 -5.83 12.52 4.08
N ALA A 54 -6.20 11.96 2.91
CA ALA A 54 -6.33 10.51 2.74
C ALA A 54 -4.98 9.80 2.51
N ALA A 55 -3.92 10.52 2.13
CA ALA A 55 -2.59 9.95 1.93
C ALA A 55 -1.81 9.82 3.25
N GLU A 56 -2.19 10.61 4.26
CA GLU A 56 -1.53 10.74 5.57
C GLU A 56 -2.12 9.82 6.65
N GLN A 57 -3.24 9.15 6.36
CA GLN A 57 -3.88 8.13 7.22
C GLN A 57 -3.05 6.84 7.29
#